data_AF-A0A9D4B8T1-F1
#
_entry.id   AF-A0A9D4B8T1-F1
#
_cell.length_a   1.000
_cell.length_b   1.000
_cell.length_c   1.000
_cell.angle_alpha   90.00
_cell.angle_beta   90.00
_cell.angle_gamma   90.00
#
_symmetry.space_group_name_H-M   'P 1'
#
loop_
_entity.id
_entity.type
_entity.pdbx_description
1 polymer ?
#
loop_
_entity_poly.entity_id
_entity_poly.type
_entity_poly.pdbx_seq_one_letter_code
_entity_poly.pdbx_strand_id
1 'polypeptide(L)'
;MAWSGCLSRLQVLAAALAACCGLGAASLARCRPARRLRRCLAKVLMALAGPLVFRIGYSLYARTRLGYLFYKRQMKKARERYPHGHSIPQPMMFSGVKILPIPVLANNYSYLVIDTRSNTAAAIDPSDPLAVQAAIEQEGVTLEAILCTHKHWDHSGGNVALRRLHGSCRVYGSACDAIPELTNPLSDKETVAVGQLRFRALLTPGHTVGHMVYVLDGKPFEGPACLFSGDLLFLSGCGRIFEGTPETMLASLDTAADLAEDTLLWPGHEYALDCLMFASLLEQANPVLEQKLQWVNQQRLEKRSTCPSTIGEEKEYNPFLRTHCRELHRALRLQRLSGEDWDSFRARVLKEVRHRKDRYKAN
;
A
#
# COMPACT_ATOMS: atom_id res chain seq x y z
N MET A 1 40.81 3.79 -2.16
CA MET A 1 41.76 3.46 -1.07
C MET A 1 41.09 2.96 0.24
N ALA A 2 39.85 2.45 0.21
CA ALA A 2 39.19 1.90 1.40
C ALA A 2 39.10 0.35 1.42
N TRP A 3 39.57 -0.32 0.37
CA TRP A 3 39.49 -1.79 0.23
C TRP A 3 40.80 -2.51 0.61
N SER A 4 41.95 -1.84 0.54
CA SER A 4 43.25 -2.40 0.97
C SER A 4 43.35 -2.59 2.49
N GLY A 5 42.69 -1.72 3.28
CA GLY A 5 42.68 -1.81 4.75
C GLY A 5 41.78 -2.90 5.33
N CYS A 6 40.82 -3.41 4.55
CA CYS A 6 39.91 -4.48 4.99
C CYS A 6 40.52 -5.87 4.75
N LEU A 7 41.22 -6.03 3.62
CA LEU A 7 41.97 -7.25 3.28
C LEU A 7 43.18 -7.47 4.21
N SER A 8 43.90 -6.41 4.57
CA SER A 8 45.03 -6.52 5.53
C SER A 8 44.57 -6.93 6.92
N ARG A 9 43.39 -6.46 7.37
CA ARG A 9 42.78 -6.88 8.65
C ARG A 9 42.29 -8.32 8.63
N LEU A 10 41.76 -8.80 7.49
CA LEU A 10 41.35 -10.18 7.30
C LEU A 10 42.55 -11.15 7.28
N GLN A 11 43.67 -10.77 6.66
CA GLN A 11 44.90 -11.55 6.66
C GLN A 11 45.54 -11.64 8.06
N VAL A 12 45.55 -10.54 8.83
CA VAL A 12 46.03 -10.54 10.23
C VAL A 12 45.13 -11.41 11.13
N LEU A 13 43.81 -11.39 10.90
CA LEU A 13 42.88 -12.26 11.62
C LEU A 13 43.01 -13.74 11.23
N ALA A 14 43.29 -14.05 9.97
CA ALA A 14 43.54 -15.40 9.50
C ALA A 14 44.87 -15.97 10.06
N ALA A 15 45.91 -15.15 10.15
CA ALA A 15 47.20 -15.51 10.77
C ALA A 15 47.06 -15.75 12.29
N ALA A 16 46.26 -14.95 12.99
CA ALA A 16 45.95 -15.15 14.40
C ALA A 16 45.11 -16.43 14.65
N LEU A 17 44.26 -16.81 13.70
CA LEU A 17 43.49 -18.06 13.74
C LEU A 17 44.37 -19.30 13.48
N ALA A 18 45.33 -19.21 12.56
CA ALA A 18 46.29 -20.29 12.32
C ALA A 18 47.18 -20.55 13.55
N ALA A 19 47.56 -19.51 14.30
CA ALA A 19 48.29 -19.64 15.56
C ALA A 19 47.43 -20.22 16.71
N CYS A 20 46.10 -20.08 16.66
CA CYS A 20 45.19 -20.68 17.64
C CYS A 20 44.74 -22.11 17.31
N CYS A 21 44.94 -22.59 16.08
CA CYS A 21 44.56 -23.95 15.65
C CYS A 21 45.42 -25.08 16.29
N GLY A 22 46.42 -24.76 17.10
CA GLY A 22 47.13 -25.72 17.95
C GLY A 22 46.44 -26.04 19.29
N LEU A 23 45.32 -25.40 19.63
CA LEU A 23 44.60 -25.60 20.88
C LEU A 23 43.15 -26.01 20.62
N GLY A 24 42.72 -27.12 21.25
CA GLY A 24 41.50 -27.86 20.94
C GLY A 24 40.19 -27.06 20.87
N ALA A 25 39.24 -27.64 20.14
CA ALA A 25 37.95 -27.07 19.71
C ALA A 25 37.07 -26.44 20.82
N ALA A 26 37.32 -26.73 22.10
CA ALA A 26 36.56 -26.20 23.22
C ALA A 26 36.93 -24.75 23.62
N SER A 27 38.12 -24.25 23.23
CA SER A 27 38.61 -22.92 23.63
C SER A 27 38.12 -21.77 22.73
N LEU A 28 37.87 -22.05 21.44
CA LEU A 28 37.49 -21.03 20.44
C LEU A 28 36.07 -20.45 20.64
N ALA A 29 35.20 -21.11 21.41
CA ALA A 29 33.83 -20.67 21.66
C ALA A 29 33.70 -19.46 22.61
N ARG A 30 34.77 -19.11 23.35
CA ARG A 30 34.78 -18.03 24.36
C ARG A 30 35.49 -16.75 23.94
N CYS A 31 36.12 -16.71 22.76
CA CYS A 31 36.83 -15.53 22.28
C CYS A 31 35.86 -14.44 21.75
N ARG A 32 35.90 -13.23 22.34
CA ARG A 32 35.10 -12.04 21.92
C ARG A 32 35.19 -11.72 20.40
N PRO A 33 36.32 -11.91 19.69
CA PRO A 33 36.41 -11.69 18.25
C PRO A 33 35.57 -12.67 17.42
N ALA A 34 35.56 -13.96 17.79
CA ALA A 34 34.79 -15.01 17.10
C ALA A 34 33.27 -14.81 17.25
N ARG A 35 32.82 -14.29 18.40
CA ARG A 35 31.41 -13.89 18.62
C ARG A 35 31.01 -12.68 17.78
N ARG A 36 31.88 -11.68 17.61
CA ARG A 36 31.63 -10.53 16.72
C ARG A 36 31.60 -10.97 15.26
N LEU A 37 32.52 -11.83 14.83
CA LEU A 37 32.56 -12.36 13.47
C LEU A 37 31.32 -13.21 13.16
N ARG A 38 30.90 -14.11 14.06
CA ARG A 38 29.64 -14.88 13.92
C ARG A 38 28.40 -13.99 13.87
N ARG A 39 28.31 -12.94 14.69
CA ARG A 39 27.20 -11.96 14.63
C ARG A 39 27.22 -11.15 13.33
N CYS A 40 28.40 -10.83 12.81
CA CYS A 40 28.55 -10.14 11.53
C CYS A 40 28.14 -11.06 10.36
N LEU A 41 28.64 -12.30 10.33
CA LEU A 41 28.25 -13.33 9.37
C LEU A 41 26.76 -13.64 9.44
N ALA A 42 26.16 -13.75 10.63
CA ALA A 42 24.72 -13.95 10.77
C ALA A 42 23.90 -12.75 10.26
N LYS A 43 24.37 -11.51 10.49
CA LYS A 43 23.73 -10.30 9.92
C LYS A 43 23.87 -10.24 8.41
N VAL A 44 25.03 -10.63 7.86
CA VAL A 44 25.26 -10.71 6.42
C VAL A 44 24.43 -11.81 5.79
N LEU A 45 24.38 -13.01 6.38
CA LEU A 45 23.51 -14.10 5.92
C LEU A 45 22.03 -13.71 5.99
N MET A 46 21.58 -13.06 7.06
CA MET A 46 20.20 -12.58 7.19
C MET A 46 19.88 -11.45 6.19
N ALA A 47 20.84 -10.58 5.88
CA ALA A 47 20.68 -9.55 4.84
C ALA A 47 20.63 -10.16 3.43
N LEU A 48 21.37 -11.25 3.17
CA LEU A 48 21.38 -11.96 1.90
C LEU A 48 20.17 -12.90 1.72
N ALA A 49 19.73 -13.55 2.80
CA ALA A 49 18.58 -14.47 2.79
C ALA A 49 17.24 -13.75 2.96
N GLY A 50 17.21 -12.55 3.54
CA GLY A 50 16.01 -11.76 3.79
C GLY A 50 15.14 -11.57 2.54
N PRO A 51 15.70 -11.12 1.39
CA PRO A 51 14.94 -11.00 0.14
C PRO A 51 14.37 -12.33 -0.38
N LEU A 52 15.12 -13.43 -0.24
CA LEU A 52 14.67 -14.75 -0.69
C LEU A 52 13.55 -15.29 0.21
N VAL A 53 13.72 -15.22 1.53
CA VAL A 53 12.69 -15.61 2.52
C VAL A 53 11.44 -14.77 2.36
N PHE A 54 11.59 -13.47 2.13
CA PHE A 54 10.48 -12.57 1.82
C PHE A 54 9.74 -13.01 0.55
N ARG A 55 10.45 -13.28 -0.55
CA ARG A 55 9.84 -13.73 -1.81
C ARG A 55 9.08 -15.04 -1.66
N ILE A 56 9.64 -16.00 -0.93
CA ILE A 56 8.96 -17.28 -0.64
C ILE A 56 7.71 -17.04 0.20
N GLY A 57 7.83 -16.30 1.32
CA GLY A 57 6.71 -15.99 2.20
C GLY A 57 5.59 -15.23 1.49
N TYR A 58 5.95 -14.22 0.69
CA TYR A 58 5.02 -13.46 -0.12
C TYR A 58 4.34 -14.32 -1.19
N SER A 59 5.08 -15.19 -1.88
CA SER A 59 4.48 -16.12 -2.85
C SER A 59 3.49 -17.09 -2.18
N LEU A 60 3.80 -17.58 -0.98
CA LEU A 60 2.88 -18.43 -0.21
C LEU A 60 1.62 -17.67 0.17
N TYR A 61 1.75 -16.41 0.59
CA TYR A 61 0.62 -15.55 0.91
C TYR A 61 -0.24 -15.25 -0.33
N ALA A 62 0.36 -14.77 -1.42
CA ALA A 62 -0.38 -14.27 -2.58
C ALA A 62 -0.94 -15.36 -3.50
N ARG A 63 -0.42 -16.61 -3.46
CA ARG A 63 -0.74 -17.63 -4.47
C ARG A 63 -1.29 -18.95 -3.93
N THR A 64 -1.43 -19.10 -2.61
CA THR A 64 -1.79 -20.41 -2.02
C THR A 64 -2.91 -20.32 -1.01
N ARG A 65 -3.51 -21.49 -0.71
CA ARG A 65 -4.50 -21.64 0.37
C ARG A 65 -3.92 -21.27 1.74
N LEU A 66 -2.61 -21.33 1.96
CA LEU A 66 -1.99 -20.91 3.21
C LEU A 66 -2.15 -19.40 3.43
N GLY A 67 -1.99 -18.59 2.39
CA GLY A 67 -2.26 -17.16 2.44
C GLY A 67 -3.70 -16.85 2.78
N TYR A 68 -4.64 -17.56 2.15
CA TYR A 68 -6.06 -17.45 2.46
C TYR A 68 -6.38 -17.85 3.91
N LEU A 69 -5.74 -18.90 4.45
CA LEU A 69 -5.87 -19.27 5.86
C LEU A 69 -5.31 -18.21 6.81
N PHE A 70 -4.18 -17.59 6.44
CA PHE A 70 -3.58 -16.49 7.19
C PHE A 70 -4.51 -15.27 7.22
N TYR A 71 -5.05 -14.87 6.07
CA TYR A 71 -6.07 -13.81 5.97
C TYR A 71 -7.29 -14.13 6.84
N LYS A 72 -7.84 -15.35 6.78
CA LYS A 72 -8.99 -15.73 7.62
C LYS A 72 -8.68 -15.63 9.12
N ARG A 73 -7.45 -15.96 9.52
CA ARG A 73 -6.99 -15.79 10.90
C ARG A 73 -6.87 -14.31 11.27
N GLN A 74 -6.34 -13.46 10.38
CA GLN A 74 -6.27 -12.02 10.59
C GLN A 74 -7.67 -11.40 10.73
N MET A 75 -8.59 -11.76 9.83
CA MET A 75 -9.98 -11.32 9.88
C MET A 75 -10.67 -11.72 11.19
N LYS A 76 -10.52 -12.97 11.63
CA LYS A 76 -11.06 -13.42 12.93
C LYS A 76 -10.53 -12.57 14.09
N LYS A 77 -9.20 -12.39 14.17
CA LYS A 77 -8.58 -11.57 15.23
C LYS A 77 -9.01 -10.10 15.16
N ALA A 78 -9.17 -9.57 13.96
CA ALA A 78 -9.60 -8.19 13.75
C ALA A 78 -11.04 -7.98 14.23
N ARG A 79 -11.97 -8.89 13.92
CA ARG A 79 -13.34 -8.83 14.45
C ARG A 79 -13.40 -8.89 15.98
N GLU A 80 -12.55 -9.71 16.58
CA GLU A 80 -12.44 -9.79 18.05
C GLU A 80 -11.90 -8.47 18.65
N ARG A 81 -10.92 -7.83 17.99
CA ARG A 81 -10.27 -6.61 18.48
C ARG A 81 -11.04 -5.33 18.16
N TYR A 82 -11.72 -5.31 17.02
CA TYR A 82 -12.40 -4.17 16.41
C TYR A 82 -13.80 -4.58 15.94
N PRO A 83 -14.73 -4.92 16.85
CA PRO A 83 -16.06 -5.44 16.49
C PRO A 83 -16.90 -4.47 15.66
N HIS A 84 -16.60 -3.18 15.71
CA HIS A 84 -17.25 -2.12 14.93
C HIS A 84 -16.31 -1.50 13.88
N GLY A 85 -15.23 -2.20 13.52
CA GLY A 85 -14.18 -1.67 12.64
C GLY A 85 -13.10 -0.87 13.38
N HIS A 86 -11.97 -0.63 12.70
CA HIS A 86 -10.80 0.08 13.27
C HIS A 86 -10.97 1.60 13.33
N SER A 87 -12.05 2.13 12.76
CA SER A 87 -12.40 3.54 12.76
C SER A 87 -13.90 3.73 12.65
N ILE A 88 -14.37 4.93 12.99
CA ILE A 88 -15.74 5.38 12.75
C ILE A 88 -15.80 5.86 11.29
N PRO A 89 -16.60 5.20 10.43
CA PRO A 89 -16.70 5.57 9.03
C PRO A 89 -17.29 6.98 8.89
N GLN A 90 -16.86 7.69 7.85
CA GLN A 90 -17.39 8.99 7.47
C GLN A 90 -17.97 8.88 6.06
N PRO A 91 -19.27 8.58 5.92
CA PRO A 91 -19.90 8.49 4.61
C PRO A 91 -19.87 9.85 3.91
N MET A 92 -19.67 9.84 2.59
CA MET A 92 -19.78 11.03 1.77
C MET A 92 -20.97 10.92 0.83
N MET A 93 -21.68 12.03 0.64
CA MET A 93 -22.84 12.10 -0.23
C MET A 93 -22.76 13.33 -1.12
N PHE A 94 -23.10 13.14 -2.39
CA PHE A 94 -23.37 14.19 -3.37
C PHE A 94 -24.51 13.72 -4.29
N SER A 95 -25.00 14.58 -5.20
CA SER A 95 -26.30 14.36 -5.87
C SER A 95 -26.37 13.01 -6.59
N GLY A 96 -27.12 12.04 -6.04
CA GLY A 96 -27.26 10.71 -6.65
C GLY A 96 -26.22 9.68 -6.20
N VAL A 97 -25.19 10.04 -5.44
CA VAL A 97 -24.12 9.11 -5.01
C VAL A 97 -23.91 9.14 -3.50
N LYS A 98 -23.75 7.96 -2.90
CA LYS A 98 -23.26 7.79 -1.53
C LYS A 98 -22.03 6.87 -1.54
N ILE A 99 -20.94 7.32 -0.92
CA ILE A 99 -19.73 6.52 -0.71
C ILE A 99 -19.64 6.22 0.78
N LEU A 100 -19.72 4.93 1.13
CA LEU A 100 -19.62 4.44 2.49
C LEU A 100 -18.29 3.71 2.68
N PRO A 101 -17.31 4.28 3.42
CA PRO A 101 -16.16 3.53 3.87
C PRO A 101 -16.60 2.45 4.87
N ILE A 102 -16.06 1.25 4.73
CA ILE A 102 -16.31 0.10 5.60
C ILE A 102 -14.96 -0.30 6.21
N PRO A 103 -14.70 0.09 7.47
CA PRO A 103 -13.45 -0.25 8.16
C PRO A 103 -13.42 -1.76 8.44
N VAL A 104 -12.47 -2.46 7.83
CA VAL A 104 -12.34 -3.91 7.91
C VAL A 104 -10.91 -4.29 8.33
N LEU A 105 -10.77 -5.50 8.84
CA LEU A 105 -9.49 -5.98 9.37
C LEU A 105 -8.89 -5.01 10.41
N ALA A 106 -7.57 -4.84 10.41
CA ALA A 106 -6.90 -3.98 11.39
C ALA A 106 -6.84 -2.51 10.97
N ASN A 107 -6.86 -2.24 9.67
CA ASN A 107 -6.67 -0.91 9.09
C ASN A 107 -7.11 -0.82 7.61
N ASN A 108 -7.76 -1.82 7.04
CA ASN A 108 -8.18 -1.80 5.64
C ASN A 108 -9.51 -1.04 5.49
N TYR A 109 -9.73 -0.44 4.33
CA TYR A 109 -11.03 0.05 3.92
C TYR A 109 -11.55 -0.77 2.75
N SER A 110 -12.76 -1.30 2.90
CA SER A 110 -13.63 -1.58 1.76
C SER A 110 -14.51 -0.36 1.52
N TYR A 111 -15.04 -0.18 0.31
CA TYR A 111 -15.96 0.91 0.01
C TYR A 111 -17.24 0.38 -0.63
N LEU A 112 -18.39 0.85 -0.17
CA LEU A 112 -19.66 0.65 -0.86
C LEU A 112 -20.04 1.96 -1.54
N VAL A 113 -20.06 1.95 -2.87
CA VAL A 113 -20.42 3.10 -3.70
C VAL A 113 -21.81 2.88 -4.26
N ILE A 114 -22.74 3.74 -3.87
CA ILE A 114 -24.17 3.55 -4.07
C ILE A 114 -24.67 4.60 -5.05
N ASP A 115 -25.33 4.15 -6.12
CA ASP A 115 -26.26 4.96 -6.89
C ASP A 115 -27.57 5.04 -6.12
N THR A 116 -27.81 6.18 -5.50
CA THR A 116 -29.01 6.42 -4.67
C THR A 116 -30.29 6.58 -5.50
N ARG A 117 -30.18 6.72 -6.83
CA ARG A 117 -31.35 6.83 -7.72
C ARG A 117 -31.88 5.46 -8.11
N SER A 118 -31.01 4.49 -8.34
CA SER A 118 -31.38 3.11 -8.69
C SER A 118 -31.28 2.11 -7.52
N ASN A 119 -30.76 2.52 -6.36
CA ASN A 119 -30.44 1.64 -5.22
C ASN A 119 -29.53 0.48 -5.60
N THR A 120 -28.60 0.71 -6.54
CA THR A 120 -27.57 -0.25 -6.96
C THR A 120 -26.21 0.17 -6.44
N ALA A 121 -25.35 -0.79 -6.14
CA ALA A 121 -24.05 -0.50 -5.56
C ALA A 121 -22.90 -1.30 -6.19
N ALA A 122 -21.71 -0.68 -6.16
CA ALA A 122 -20.44 -1.32 -6.38
C ALA A 122 -19.68 -1.44 -5.04
N ALA A 123 -19.13 -2.62 -4.75
CA ALA A 123 -18.20 -2.80 -3.63
C ALA A 123 -16.76 -2.74 -4.15
N ILE A 124 -15.95 -1.84 -3.60
CA ILE A 124 -14.51 -1.77 -3.87
C ILE A 124 -13.77 -2.57 -2.79
N ASP A 125 -12.91 -3.48 -3.21
CA ASP A 125 -12.05 -4.31 -2.35
C ASP A 125 -12.79 -4.90 -1.13
N PRO A 126 -13.82 -5.73 -1.33
CA PRO A 126 -14.63 -6.27 -0.24
C PRO A 126 -13.85 -7.33 0.57
N SER A 127 -13.00 -6.87 1.46
CA SER A 127 -12.07 -7.68 2.24
C SER A 127 -12.79 -8.60 3.21
N ASP A 128 -13.66 -8.05 4.07
CA ASP A 128 -14.46 -8.82 5.02
C ASP A 128 -15.89 -8.95 4.47
N PRO A 129 -16.28 -10.14 3.97
CA PRO A 129 -17.58 -10.31 3.33
C PRO A 129 -18.76 -10.14 4.29
N LEU A 130 -18.59 -10.37 5.60
CA LEU A 130 -19.70 -10.18 6.55
C LEU A 130 -19.94 -8.70 6.83
N ALA A 131 -18.87 -7.93 7.00
CA ALA A 131 -18.98 -6.48 7.22
C ALA A 131 -19.58 -5.79 5.99
N VAL A 132 -19.14 -6.19 4.78
CA VAL A 132 -19.68 -5.66 3.52
C VAL A 132 -21.13 -6.08 3.31
N GLN A 133 -21.47 -7.35 3.56
CA GLN A 133 -22.86 -7.82 3.49
C GLN A 133 -23.78 -7.05 4.44
N ALA A 134 -23.36 -6.83 5.69
CA ALA A 134 -24.13 -6.08 6.65
C ALA A 134 -24.38 -4.63 6.19
N ALA A 135 -23.37 -3.99 5.59
CA ALA A 135 -23.53 -2.65 5.01
C ALA A 135 -24.51 -2.64 3.81
N ILE A 136 -24.45 -3.65 2.94
CA ILE A 136 -25.38 -3.81 1.81
C ILE A 136 -26.84 -3.93 2.31
N GLU A 137 -27.06 -4.76 3.34
CA GLU A 137 -28.38 -4.97 3.95
C GLU A 137 -28.89 -3.70 4.65
N GLN A 138 -28.02 -3.02 5.41
CA GLN A 138 -28.37 -1.80 6.12
C GLN A 138 -28.75 -0.66 5.16
N GLU A 139 -28.07 -0.55 4.03
CA GLU A 139 -28.35 0.46 3.02
C GLU A 139 -29.52 0.06 2.08
N GLY A 140 -29.95 -1.20 2.12
CA GLY A 140 -31.06 -1.69 1.30
C GLY A 140 -30.77 -1.67 -0.21
N VAL A 141 -29.50 -1.88 -0.59
CA VAL A 141 -29.04 -1.76 -1.99
C VAL A 141 -28.80 -3.13 -2.64
N THR A 142 -28.91 -3.16 -3.97
CA THR A 142 -28.53 -4.33 -4.77
C THR A 142 -27.05 -4.23 -5.15
N LEU A 143 -26.23 -5.18 -4.71
CA LEU A 143 -24.84 -5.27 -5.14
C LEU A 143 -24.77 -5.77 -6.59
N GLU A 144 -24.28 -4.96 -7.53
CA GLU A 144 -24.16 -5.31 -8.95
C GLU A 144 -22.72 -5.56 -9.39
N ALA A 145 -21.75 -4.92 -8.73
CA ALA A 145 -20.34 -5.08 -9.06
C ALA A 145 -19.44 -5.18 -7.82
N ILE A 146 -18.36 -5.93 -7.97
CA ILE A 146 -17.18 -5.89 -7.12
C ILE A 146 -16.04 -5.36 -8.00
N LEU A 147 -15.38 -4.28 -7.59
CA LEU A 147 -14.20 -3.75 -8.26
C LEU A 147 -12.98 -4.05 -7.37
N CYS A 148 -12.10 -4.93 -7.81
CA CYS A 148 -10.90 -5.31 -7.07
C CYS A 148 -9.67 -4.58 -7.62
N THR A 149 -9.04 -3.78 -6.77
CA THR A 149 -7.81 -3.06 -7.13
C THR A 149 -6.67 -4.05 -7.38
N HIS A 150 -6.54 -5.08 -6.56
CA HIS A 150 -5.50 -6.10 -6.69
C HIS A 150 -5.82 -7.38 -5.91
N LYS A 151 -4.92 -8.37 -6.02
CA LYS A 151 -5.14 -9.76 -5.60
C LYS A 151 -4.94 -10.08 -4.12
N HIS A 152 -4.42 -9.15 -3.31
CA HIS A 152 -4.12 -9.50 -1.93
C HIS A 152 -5.39 -9.81 -1.17
N TRP A 153 -5.30 -10.79 -0.28
CA TRP A 153 -6.47 -11.35 0.39
C TRP A 153 -7.19 -10.34 1.27
N ASP A 154 -6.49 -9.33 1.76
CA ASP A 154 -7.07 -8.22 2.50
C ASP A 154 -7.80 -7.20 1.62
N HIS A 155 -7.87 -7.40 0.30
CA HIS A 155 -8.70 -6.65 -0.64
C HIS A 155 -9.73 -7.55 -1.33
N SER A 156 -9.30 -8.72 -1.83
CA SER A 156 -10.15 -9.63 -2.62
C SER A 156 -10.73 -10.80 -1.82
N GLY A 157 -10.52 -10.85 -0.50
CA GLY A 157 -10.84 -12.00 0.35
C GLY A 157 -12.32 -12.33 0.46
N GLY A 158 -13.20 -11.34 0.31
CA GLY A 158 -14.64 -11.51 0.37
C GLY A 158 -15.31 -11.83 -0.96
N ASN A 159 -14.60 -11.78 -2.09
CA ASN A 159 -15.17 -11.97 -3.43
C ASN A 159 -16.02 -13.24 -3.54
N VAL A 160 -15.46 -14.39 -3.14
CA VAL A 160 -16.13 -15.71 -3.19
C VAL A 160 -17.42 -15.72 -2.39
N ALA A 161 -17.38 -15.18 -1.17
CA ALA A 161 -18.53 -15.20 -0.28
C ALA A 161 -19.65 -14.27 -0.77
N LEU A 162 -19.30 -13.05 -1.21
CA LEU A 162 -20.28 -12.10 -1.75
C LEU A 162 -20.85 -12.57 -3.09
N ARG A 163 -20.03 -13.19 -3.96
CA ARG A 163 -20.53 -13.79 -5.21
C ARG A 163 -21.57 -14.86 -4.97
N ARG A 164 -21.34 -15.71 -3.96
CA ARG A 164 -22.28 -16.75 -3.57
C ARG A 164 -23.61 -16.19 -3.06
N LEU A 165 -23.59 -15.05 -2.36
CA LEU A 165 -24.79 -14.38 -1.85
C LEU A 165 -25.52 -13.58 -2.94
N HIS A 166 -24.78 -12.99 -3.88
CA HIS A 166 -25.30 -12.11 -4.94
C HIS A 166 -25.00 -12.70 -6.31
N GLY A 167 -25.63 -13.80 -6.71
CA GLY A 167 -25.22 -14.57 -7.90
C GLY A 167 -25.08 -13.79 -9.22
N SER A 168 -25.80 -12.67 -9.38
CA SER A 168 -25.79 -11.83 -10.60
C SER A 168 -24.69 -10.78 -10.64
N CYS A 169 -24.04 -10.46 -9.53
CA CYS A 169 -23.06 -9.39 -9.54
C CYS A 169 -21.79 -9.83 -10.32
N ARG A 170 -21.04 -8.85 -10.79
CA ARG A 170 -19.83 -9.06 -11.60
C ARG A 170 -18.59 -8.73 -10.79
N VAL A 171 -17.49 -9.46 -10.98
CA VAL A 171 -16.20 -9.14 -10.35
C VAL A 171 -15.27 -8.63 -11.43
N TYR A 172 -14.78 -7.41 -11.22
CA TYR A 172 -13.89 -6.69 -12.09
C TYR A 172 -12.51 -6.57 -11.48
N GLY A 173 -11.50 -6.52 -12.35
CA GLY A 173 -10.09 -6.43 -11.96
C GLY A 173 -9.19 -6.76 -13.14
N SER A 174 -7.89 -6.69 -12.93
CA SER A 174 -6.92 -7.05 -13.97
C SER A 174 -6.85 -8.56 -14.15
N ALA A 175 -6.83 -9.01 -15.41
CA ALA A 175 -6.50 -10.40 -15.76
C ALA A 175 -5.08 -10.80 -15.32
N CYS A 176 -4.19 -9.82 -15.11
CA CYS A 176 -2.79 -10.06 -14.75
C CYS A 176 -2.58 -10.36 -13.25
N ASP A 177 -3.59 -10.14 -12.40
CA ASP A 177 -3.43 -10.28 -10.94
C ASP A 177 -4.08 -11.53 -10.33
N ALA A 178 -4.70 -12.42 -11.11
CA ALA A 178 -5.34 -13.64 -10.57
C ALA A 178 -6.36 -13.34 -9.44
N ILE A 179 -7.21 -12.33 -9.66
CA ILE A 179 -8.30 -11.94 -8.76
C ILE A 179 -9.27 -13.13 -8.55
N PRO A 180 -9.58 -13.52 -7.30
CA PRO A 180 -10.58 -14.54 -7.02
C PRO A 180 -11.97 -14.16 -7.57
N GLU A 181 -12.62 -15.13 -8.21
CA GLU A 181 -13.94 -14.98 -8.86
C GLU A 181 -14.00 -13.92 -9.98
N LEU A 182 -12.87 -13.58 -10.62
CA LEU A 182 -12.85 -12.63 -11.72
C LEU A 182 -13.79 -13.08 -12.87
N THR A 183 -14.86 -12.34 -13.11
CA THR A 183 -15.82 -12.63 -14.20
C THR A 183 -15.64 -11.68 -15.38
N ASN A 184 -15.16 -10.45 -15.13
CA ASN A 184 -15.05 -9.38 -16.11
C ASN A 184 -13.65 -8.75 -16.02
N PRO A 185 -12.63 -9.37 -16.65
CA PRO A 185 -11.30 -8.77 -16.71
C PRO A 185 -11.36 -7.42 -17.43
N LEU A 186 -10.57 -6.46 -16.96
CA LEU A 186 -10.47 -5.13 -17.55
C LEU A 186 -9.08 -4.86 -18.10
N SER A 187 -9.03 -4.14 -19.22
CA SER A 187 -7.83 -3.49 -19.74
C SER A 187 -7.67 -2.07 -19.18
N ASP A 188 -6.51 -1.47 -19.40
CA ASP A 188 -6.28 -0.07 -19.06
C ASP A 188 -7.30 0.86 -19.75
N LYS A 189 -7.82 1.83 -18.99
CA LYS A 189 -8.77 2.88 -19.41
C LYS A 189 -10.17 2.40 -19.79
N GLU A 190 -10.50 1.13 -19.58
CA GLU A 190 -11.87 0.63 -19.74
C GLU A 190 -12.81 1.25 -18.71
N THR A 191 -14.10 1.34 -19.06
CA THR A 191 -15.13 1.93 -18.19
C THR A 191 -16.13 0.87 -17.74
N VAL A 192 -16.39 0.82 -16.44
CA VAL A 192 -17.40 -0.03 -15.81
C VAL A 192 -18.63 0.80 -15.46
N ALA A 193 -19.82 0.27 -15.78
CA ALA A 193 -21.10 0.87 -15.46
C ALA A 193 -21.86 0.05 -14.40
N VAL A 194 -22.35 0.74 -13.36
CA VAL A 194 -23.19 0.20 -12.28
C VAL A 194 -24.30 1.21 -12.01
N GLY A 195 -25.53 0.93 -12.42
CA GLY A 195 -26.56 1.98 -12.52
C GLY A 195 -26.05 3.17 -13.37
N GLN A 196 -26.08 4.38 -12.81
CA GLN A 196 -25.52 5.60 -13.39
C GLN A 196 -24.04 5.82 -13.05
N LEU A 197 -23.46 5.06 -12.13
CA LEU A 197 -22.05 5.16 -11.79
C LEU A 197 -21.20 4.74 -12.99
N ARG A 198 -20.15 5.52 -13.27
CA ARG A 198 -19.17 5.24 -14.33
C ARG A 198 -17.77 5.27 -13.72
N PHE A 199 -17.13 4.11 -13.66
CA PHE A 199 -15.77 3.96 -13.15
C PHE A 199 -14.81 3.74 -14.31
N ARG A 200 -13.84 4.62 -14.48
CA ARG A 200 -12.70 4.38 -15.37
C ARG A 200 -11.64 3.58 -14.61
N ALA A 201 -11.31 2.39 -15.10
CA ALA A 201 -10.23 1.58 -14.56
C ALA A 201 -8.90 2.01 -15.17
N LEU A 202 -7.87 2.23 -14.34
CA LEU A 202 -6.52 2.58 -14.79
C LEU A 202 -5.54 1.53 -14.28
N LEU A 203 -4.73 0.97 -15.17
CA LEU A 203 -3.70 0.00 -14.78
C LEU A 203 -2.52 0.74 -14.12
N THR A 204 -2.11 0.27 -12.94
CA THR A 204 -1.16 0.96 -12.06
C THR A 204 -0.14 -0.02 -11.45
N PRO A 205 0.66 -0.71 -12.29
CA PRO A 205 1.55 -1.77 -11.84
C PRO A 205 2.67 -1.23 -10.94
N GLY A 206 2.87 -1.87 -9.80
CA GLY A 206 3.89 -1.45 -8.84
C GLY A 206 3.81 -2.25 -7.55
N HIS A 207 2.68 -2.08 -6.86
CA HIS A 207 2.38 -2.88 -5.67
C HIS A 207 2.26 -4.36 -6.03
N THR A 208 1.33 -4.68 -6.93
CA THR A 208 1.26 -5.94 -7.66
C THR A 208 1.42 -5.70 -9.16
N VAL A 209 1.64 -6.75 -9.94
CA VAL A 209 1.79 -6.64 -11.40
C VAL A 209 0.52 -6.21 -12.12
N GLY A 210 -0.66 -6.54 -11.57
CA GLY A 210 -1.96 -6.24 -12.16
C GLY A 210 -2.77 -5.24 -11.36
N HIS A 211 -2.14 -4.46 -10.48
CA HIS A 211 -2.85 -3.47 -9.67
C HIS A 211 -3.60 -2.47 -10.57
N MET A 212 -4.84 -2.16 -10.23
CA MET A 212 -5.68 -1.18 -10.89
C MET A 212 -6.25 -0.20 -9.86
N VAL A 213 -6.50 1.03 -10.32
CA VAL A 213 -7.29 2.01 -9.58
C VAL A 213 -8.58 2.31 -10.34
N TYR A 214 -9.61 2.75 -9.62
CA TYR A 214 -10.90 3.06 -10.21
C TYR A 214 -11.25 4.53 -9.96
N VAL A 215 -11.54 5.27 -11.02
CA VAL A 215 -11.94 6.67 -10.96
C VAL A 215 -13.43 6.77 -11.27
N LEU A 216 -14.25 7.08 -10.28
CA LEU A 216 -15.65 7.42 -10.47
C LEU A 216 -15.77 8.82 -11.08
N ASP A 217 -16.47 8.94 -12.20
CA ASP A 217 -16.85 10.24 -12.77
C ASP A 217 -17.96 10.90 -11.94
N GLY A 218 -17.62 12.01 -11.29
CA GLY A 218 -18.54 12.80 -10.46
C GLY A 218 -19.40 13.79 -11.25
N LYS A 219 -19.06 14.09 -12.51
CA LYS A 219 -19.74 15.14 -13.30
C LYS A 219 -21.24 14.91 -13.46
N PRO A 220 -21.74 13.68 -13.74
CA PRO A 220 -23.18 13.43 -13.84
C PRO A 220 -23.96 13.66 -12.53
N PHE A 221 -23.25 13.82 -11.42
CA PHE A 221 -23.76 13.92 -10.07
C PHE A 221 -23.46 15.29 -9.42
N GLU A 222 -23.01 16.27 -10.22
CA GLU A 222 -22.59 17.59 -9.74
C GLU A 222 -21.60 17.51 -8.56
N GLY A 223 -20.77 16.46 -8.57
CA GLY A 223 -19.83 16.14 -7.51
C GLY A 223 -18.40 15.96 -8.03
N PRO A 224 -17.43 15.84 -7.12
CA PRO A 224 -16.04 15.61 -7.48
C PRO A 224 -15.84 14.19 -8.03
N ALA A 225 -14.81 14.01 -8.85
CA ALA A 225 -14.33 12.67 -9.18
C ALA A 225 -13.80 11.97 -7.92
N CYS A 226 -13.89 10.63 -7.87
CA CYS A 226 -13.39 9.84 -6.74
C CYS A 226 -12.43 8.75 -7.21
N LEU A 227 -11.18 8.80 -6.78
CA LEU A 227 -10.16 7.79 -7.00
C LEU A 227 -10.15 6.77 -5.86
N PHE A 228 -10.48 5.51 -6.17
CA PHE A 228 -10.25 4.37 -5.30
C PHE A 228 -8.89 3.76 -5.63
N SER A 229 -7.89 4.05 -4.80
CA SER A 229 -6.49 3.84 -5.14
C SER A 229 -5.92 2.51 -4.69
N GLY A 230 -6.67 1.72 -3.91
CA GLY A 230 -6.16 0.48 -3.31
C GLY A 230 -4.83 0.73 -2.61
N ASP A 231 -3.82 -0.03 -3.01
CA ASP A 231 -2.47 0.02 -2.46
C ASP A 231 -1.48 0.78 -3.35
N LEU A 232 -1.95 1.54 -4.34
CA LEU A 232 -1.10 2.46 -5.09
C LEU A 232 -0.72 3.66 -4.21
N LEU A 233 -1.73 4.44 -3.82
CA LEU A 233 -1.59 5.76 -3.19
C LEU A 233 -2.38 5.77 -1.87
N PHE A 234 -1.73 6.22 -0.80
CA PHE A 234 -2.33 6.44 0.50
C PHE A 234 -2.22 7.91 0.88
N LEU A 235 -2.96 8.34 1.91
CA LEU A 235 -2.71 9.65 2.52
C LEU A 235 -1.24 9.74 2.99
N SER A 236 -0.48 10.65 2.38
CA SER A 236 0.95 10.88 2.57
C SER A 236 1.86 9.66 2.31
N GLY A 237 1.38 8.64 1.60
CA GLY A 237 2.11 7.41 1.36
C GLY A 237 1.85 6.77 0.01
N CYS A 238 2.58 5.68 -0.27
CA CYS A 238 2.29 4.76 -1.37
C CYS A 238 2.46 3.31 -0.91
N GLY A 239 2.01 2.36 -1.73
CA GLY A 239 2.25 0.94 -1.53
C GLY A 239 3.73 0.57 -1.46
N ARG A 240 4.01 -0.57 -0.81
CA ARG A 240 5.30 -1.25 -1.00
C ARG A 240 5.36 -1.82 -2.42
N ILE A 241 6.54 -1.82 -3.01
CA ILE A 241 6.75 -2.39 -4.36
C ILE A 241 7.05 -3.88 -4.20
N PHE A 242 6.02 -4.74 -4.27
CA PHE A 242 6.23 -6.19 -4.15
C PHE A 242 6.56 -6.86 -5.48
N GLU A 243 5.93 -6.41 -6.56
CA GLU A 243 6.04 -7.07 -7.87
C GLU A 243 6.44 -6.14 -9.02
N GLY A 244 6.55 -4.83 -8.79
CA GLY A 244 7.03 -3.86 -9.77
C GLY A 244 8.47 -3.37 -9.54
N THR A 245 8.80 -2.23 -10.15
CA THR A 245 10.05 -1.49 -9.93
C THR A 245 9.75 -0.04 -9.52
N PRO A 246 10.75 0.73 -9.02
CA PRO A 246 10.56 2.15 -8.76
C PRO A 246 10.08 2.93 -9.98
N GLU A 247 10.51 2.56 -11.17
CA GLU A 247 10.11 3.18 -12.44
C GLU A 247 8.64 2.89 -12.76
N THR A 248 8.19 1.64 -12.61
CA THR A 248 6.77 1.29 -12.85
C THR A 248 5.84 1.93 -11.80
N MET A 249 6.28 1.95 -10.54
CA MET A 249 5.55 2.62 -9.46
C MET A 249 5.49 4.14 -9.69
N LEU A 250 6.57 4.77 -10.13
CA LEU A 250 6.59 6.20 -10.45
C LEU A 250 5.58 6.53 -11.56
N ALA A 251 5.59 5.78 -12.67
CA ALA A 251 4.64 5.99 -13.76
C ALA A 251 3.17 5.81 -13.31
N SER A 252 2.92 4.85 -12.40
CA SER A 252 1.60 4.62 -11.82
C SER A 252 1.16 5.76 -10.90
N LEU A 253 2.07 6.29 -10.09
CA LEU A 253 1.80 7.47 -9.24
C LEU A 253 1.58 8.73 -10.07
N ASP A 254 2.33 8.91 -11.15
CA ASP A 254 2.15 10.02 -12.08
C ASP A 254 0.76 9.96 -12.75
N THR A 255 0.29 8.76 -13.11
CA THR A 255 -1.08 8.55 -13.60
C THR A 255 -2.15 9.02 -12.60
N ALA A 256 -1.94 8.78 -11.30
CA ALA A 256 -2.85 9.25 -10.25
C ALA A 256 -2.70 10.76 -10.00
N ALA A 257 -1.47 11.28 -10.07
CA ALA A 257 -1.17 12.70 -9.89
C ALA A 257 -1.71 13.57 -11.05
N ASP A 258 -1.86 13.01 -12.25
CA ASP A 258 -2.41 13.72 -13.42
C ASP A 258 -3.94 13.92 -13.35
N LEU A 259 -4.62 13.34 -12.35
CA LEU A 259 -6.03 13.60 -12.10
C LEU A 259 -6.24 15.04 -11.59
N ALA A 260 -7.49 15.52 -11.71
CA ALA A 260 -7.86 16.87 -11.26
C ALA A 260 -7.57 17.05 -9.76
N GLU A 261 -7.11 18.24 -9.37
CA GLU A 261 -6.70 18.55 -7.99
C GLU A 261 -7.80 18.28 -6.95
N ASP A 262 -9.05 18.48 -7.31
CA ASP A 262 -10.25 18.26 -6.48
C ASP A 262 -10.74 16.80 -6.45
N THR A 263 -10.06 15.89 -7.17
CA THR A 263 -10.38 14.45 -7.14
C THR A 263 -10.17 13.90 -5.73
N LEU A 264 -11.22 13.31 -5.16
CA LEU A 264 -11.18 12.71 -3.83
C LEU A 264 -10.41 11.38 -3.84
N LEU A 265 -9.51 11.18 -2.89
CA LEU A 265 -8.70 9.99 -2.73
C LEU A 265 -9.27 9.07 -1.64
N TRP A 266 -9.61 7.83 -2.04
CA TRP A 266 -10.11 6.75 -1.20
C TRP A 266 -9.11 5.58 -1.16
N PRO A 267 -8.21 5.52 -0.15
CA PRO A 267 -7.12 4.56 -0.07
C PRO A 267 -7.51 3.18 0.47
N GLY A 268 -6.73 2.14 0.14
CA GLY A 268 -6.93 0.79 0.69
C GLY A 268 -6.75 0.67 2.21
N HIS A 269 -6.02 1.59 2.84
CA HIS A 269 -5.67 1.51 4.26
C HIS A 269 -5.65 2.85 5.01
N GLU A 270 -5.93 2.77 6.31
CA GLU A 270 -5.77 3.82 7.31
C GLU A 270 -4.30 3.93 7.78
N TYR A 271 -3.42 4.36 6.88
CA TYR A 271 -1.98 4.57 7.16
C TYR A 271 -1.59 6.03 7.36
N ALA A 272 -2.54 6.97 7.31
CA ALA A 272 -2.25 8.40 7.23
C ALA A 272 -1.31 8.89 8.34
N LEU A 273 -1.54 8.49 9.60
CA LEU A 273 -0.72 8.94 10.72
C LEU A 273 0.74 8.50 10.60
N ASP A 274 0.98 7.20 10.35
CA ASP A 274 2.34 6.66 10.18
C ASP A 274 3.05 7.25 8.96
N CYS A 275 2.31 7.45 7.86
CA CYS A 275 2.82 8.08 6.64
C CYS A 275 3.21 9.54 6.85
N LEU A 276 2.38 10.34 7.52
CA LEU A 276 2.65 11.75 7.82
C LEU A 276 3.78 11.92 8.83
N MET A 277 3.86 11.06 9.85
CA MET A 277 4.99 11.05 10.78
C MET A 277 6.31 10.76 10.06
N PHE A 278 6.32 9.81 9.12
CA PHE A 278 7.49 9.56 8.29
C PHE A 278 7.82 10.74 7.38
N ALA A 279 6.83 11.29 6.67
CA ALA A 279 7.04 12.43 5.78
C ALA A 279 7.62 13.64 6.52
N SER A 280 7.19 13.86 7.77
CA SER A 280 7.67 14.95 8.63
C SER A 280 9.18 14.84 8.96
N LEU A 281 9.75 13.64 8.89
CA LEU A 281 11.21 13.46 9.04
C LEU A 281 11.98 13.91 7.80
N LEU A 282 11.33 13.93 6.63
CA LEU A 282 11.93 14.33 5.35
C LEU A 282 11.77 15.84 5.11
N GLU A 283 10.58 16.39 5.32
CA GLU A 283 10.24 17.78 4.98
C GLU A 283 9.78 18.57 6.21
N GLN A 284 10.66 18.73 7.21
CA GLN A 284 10.35 19.39 8.50
C GLN A 284 9.83 20.83 8.38
N ALA A 285 10.11 21.52 7.27
CA ALA A 285 9.72 22.91 7.04
C ALA A 285 8.49 23.04 6.12
N ASN A 286 7.71 21.96 5.90
CA ASN A 286 6.49 22.00 5.11
C ASN A 286 5.27 22.28 6.03
N PRO A 287 4.68 23.49 6.00
CA PRO A 287 3.57 23.84 6.89
C PRO A 287 2.29 23.08 6.56
N VAL A 288 2.06 22.70 5.29
CA VAL A 288 0.88 21.94 4.88
C VAL A 288 0.94 20.53 5.47
N LEU A 289 2.13 19.92 5.44
CA LEU A 289 2.38 18.61 6.06
C LEU A 289 2.16 18.64 7.58
N GLU A 290 2.66 19.68 8.26
CA GLU A 290 2.45 19.84 9.71
C GLU A 290 0.97 19.97 10.07
N GLN A 291 0.23 20.83 9.35
CA GLN A 291 -1.21 21.01 9.55
C GLN A 291 -1.98 19.71 9.30
N LYS A 292 -1.66 18.97 8.22
CA LYS A 292 -2.31 17.69 7.94
C LYS A 292 -2.00 16.64 9.01
N LEU A 293 -0.76 16.58 9.52
CA LEU A 293 -0.39 15.68 10.62
C LEU A 293 -1.18 16.01 11.89
N GLN A 294 -1.32 17.29 12.26
CA GLN A 294 -2.13 17.70 13.41
C GLN A 294 -3.60 17.29 13.24
N TRP A 295 -4.19 17.55 12.07
CA TRP A 295 -5.56 17.15 11.76
C TRP A 295 -5.74 15.63 11.84
N VAL A 296 -4.86 14.85 11.21
CA VAL A 296 -4.90 13.38 11.24
C VAL A 296 -4.76 12.86 12.67
N ASN A 297 -3.85 13.41 13.46
CA ASN A 297 -3.69 13.01 14.85
C ASN A 297 -4.99 13.21 15.64
N GLN A 298 -5.67 14.34 15.47
CA GLN A 298 -6.97 14.60 16.09
C GLN A 298 -8.04 13.59 15.64
N GLN A 299 -8.15 13.32 14.33
CA GLN A 299 -9.10 12.31 13.82
C GLN A 299 -8.83 10.94 14.44
N ARG A 300 -7.56 10.53 14.54
CA ARG A 300 -7.20 9.22 15.08
C ARG A 300 -7.43 9.10 16.59
N LEU A 301 -7.27 10.19 17.36
CA LEU A 301 -7.65 10.22 18.78
C LEU A 301 -9.15 9.97 18.97
N GLU A 302 -9.97 10.51 18.06
CA GLU A 302 -11.42 10.28 18.00
C GLU A 302 -11.81 8.98 17.28
N LYS A 303 -10.82 8.18 16.85
CA LYS A 303 -10.99 6.97 16.02
C LYS A 303 -11.73 7.21 14.71
N ARG A 304 -11.78 8.42 14.18
CA ARG A 304 -12.43 8.74 12.90
C ARG A 304 -11.55 8.33 11.71
N SER A 305 -12.17 7.95 10.62
CA SER A 305 -11.48 7.74 9.34
C SER A 305 -10.79 9.03 8.88
N THR A 306 -9.60 8.91 8.30
CA THR A 306 -8.86 10.05 7.76
C THR A 306 -9.10 10.27 6.26
N CYS A 307 -9.70 9.28 5.59
CA CYS A 307 -10.13 9.41 4.21
C CYS A 307 -11.53 10.04 4.09
N PRO A 308 -11.83 10.72 2.97
CA PRO A 308 -10.93 10.98 1.84
C PRO A 308 -9.98 12.18 2.09
N SER A 309 -8.89 12.24 1.32
CA SER A 309 -8.17 13.49 1.00
C SER A 309 -8.44 13.87 -0.46
N THR A 310 -7.71 14.83 -1.02
CA THR A 310 -7.73 15.18 -2.45
C THR A 310 -6.38 14.96 -3.12
N ILE A 311 -6.35 14.76 -4.44
CA ILE A 311 -5.10 14.67 -5.21
C ILE A 311 -4.23 15.92 -5.03
N GLY A 312 -4.84 17.11 -4.97
CA GLY A 312 -4.09 18.35 -4.76
C GLY A 312 -3.48 18.45 -3.37
N GLU A 313 -4.20 18.06 -2.32
CA GLU A 313 -3.61 17.94 -0.98
C GLU A 313 -2.40 16.99 -0.97
N GLU A 314 -2.52 15.82 -1.60
CA GLU A 314 -1.43 14.85 -1.62
C GLU A 314 -0.19 15.38 -2.34
N LYS A 315 -0.31 16.19 -3.40
CA LYS A 315 0.85 16.82 -4.06
C LYS A 315 1.62 17.77 -3.14
N GLU A 316 0.96 18.37 -2.16
CA GLU A 316 1.57 19.33 -1.23
C GLU A 316 2.41 18.66 -0.14
N TYR A 317 2.05 17.46 0.33
CA TYR A 317 2.75 16.81 1.46
C TYR A 317 3.19 15.36 1.26
N ASN A 318 2.70 14.65 0.24
CA ASN A 318 3.03 13.24 0.05
C ASN A 318 4.42 13.10 -0.60
N PRO A 319 5.43 12.57 0.11
CA PRO A 319 6.79 12.51 -0.43
C PRO A 319 6.91 11.64 -1.68
N PHE A 320 5.94 10.75 -1.94
CA PHE A 320 5.92 9.90 -3.14
C PHE A 320 5.35 10.61 -4.38
N LEU A 321 4.55 11.68 -4.22
CA LEU A 321 4.12 12.53 -5.34
C LEU A 321 5.07 13.73 -5.56
N ARG A 322 5.96 13.98 -4.58
CA ARG A 322 6.92 15.09 -4.57
C ARG A 322 8.32 14.70 -5.04
N THR A 323 8.44 13.60 -5.77
CA THR A 323 9.73 13.08 -6.28
C THR A 323 10.44 14.06 -7.22
N HIS A 324 9.74 15.07 -7.74
CA HIS A 324 10.26 16.13 -8.58
C HIS A 324 10.74 17.37 -7.78
N CYS A 325 10.37 17.49 -6.50
CA CYS A 325 10.64 18.66 -5.67
C CYS A 325 12.10 18.71 -5.18
N ARG A 326 12.71 19.89 -5.28
CA ARG A 326 14.11 20.11 -4.87
C ARG A 326 14.30 19.94 -3.36
N GLU A 327 13.29 20.30 -2.58
CA GLU A 327 13.25 20.22 -1.12
C GLU A 327 13.45 18.78 -0.67
N LEU A 328 12.71 17.85 -1.27
CA LEU A 328 12.84 16.42 -1.03
C LEU A 328 14.22 15.90 -1.48
N HIS A 329 14.74 16.33 -2.64
CA HIS A 329 16.08 15.95 -3.09
C HIS A 329 17.16 16.35 -2.08
N ARG A 330 17.10 17.57 -1.55
CA ARG A 330 18.02 18.08 -0.51
C ARG A 330 17.89 17.26 0.78
N ALA A 331 16.67 16.98 1.24
CA ALA A 331 16.42 16.16 2.43
C ALA A 331 17.00 14.74 2.30
N LEU A 332 16.92 14.16 1.10
CA LEU A 332 17.47 12.84 0.82
C LEU A 332 18.98 12.87 0.52
N ARG A 333 19.57 14.05 0.29
CA ARG A 333 20.94 14.26 -0.18
C ARG A 333 21.21 13.60 -1.53
N LEU A 334 20.23 13.66 -2.42
CA LEU A 334 20.33 13.15 -3.78
C LEU A 334 20.50 14.30 -4.77
N GLN A 335 21.34 14.07 -5.77
CA GLN A 335 21.51 14.95 -6.93
C GLN A 335 21.41 14.10 -8.19
N ARG A 336 20.95 14.70 -9.27
CA ARG A 336 20.92 14.07 -10.59
C ARG A 336 22.34 13.82 -11.08
N LEU A 337 22.62 12.60 -11.53
CA LEU A 337 23.93 12.24 -12.04
C LEU A 337 24.11 12.77 -13.47
N SER A 338 25.37 12.93 -13.89
CA SER A 338 25.67 13.32 -15.27
C SER A 338 25.17 12.24 -16.24
N GLY A 339 24.36 12.64 -17.22
CA GLY A 339 23.75 11.72 -18.20
C GLY A 339 22.51 10.96 -17.71
N GLU A 340 22.05 11.18 -16.47
CA GLU A 340 20.80 10.59 -15.95
C GLU A 340 19.59 11.41 -16.45
N ASP A 341 18.64 10.74 -17.09
CA ASP A 341 17.38 11.36 -17.48
C ASP A 341 16.51 11.67 -16.25
N TRP A 342 15.50 12.52 -16.45
CA TRP A 342 14.71 13.05 -15.34
C TRP A 342 13.85 12.00 -14.65
N ASP A 343 13.28 11.07 -15.39
CA ASP A 343 12.39 10.05 -14.83
C ASP A 343 13.19 8.97 -14.10
N SER A 344 14.34 8.57 -14.62
CA SER A 344 15.29 7.72 -13.91
C SER A 344 15.74 8.35 -12.59
N PHE A 345 16.01 9.67 -12.57
CA PHE A 345 16.33 10.38 -11.34
C PHE A 345 15.17 10.37 -10.34
N ARG A 346 13.95 10.68 -10.78
CA ARG A 346 12.74 10.64 -9.93
C ARG A 346 12.47 9.22 -9.41
N ALA A 347 12.67 8.19 -10.22
CA ALA A 347 12.51 6.79 -9.81
C ALA A 347 13.55 6.41 -8.73
N ARG A 348 14.78 6.92 -8.85
CA ARG A 348 15.82 6.75 -7.81
C ARG A 348 15.48 7.51 -6.52
N VAL A 349 14.89 8.71 -6.63
CA VAL A 349 14.35 9.44 -5.47
C VAL A 349 13.24 8.64 -4.81
N LEU A 350 12.25 8.16 -5.57
CA LEU A 350 11.16 7.31 -5.08
C LEU A 350 11.69 6.06 -4.37
N LYS A 351 12.66 5.38 -4.98
CA LYS A 351 13.32 4.20 -4.41
C LYS A 351 13.92 4.50 -3.04
N GLU A 352 14.60 5.63 -2.89
CA GLU A 352 15.21 6.04 -1.62
C GLU A 352 14.15 6.39 -0.57
N VAL A 353 13.11 7.15 -0.92
CA VAL A 353 11.97 7.43 -0.01
C VAL A 353 11.34 6.12 0.46
N ARG A 354 11.05 5.21 -0.47
CA ARG A 354 10.46 3.90 -0.20
C ARG A 354 11.33 3.07 0.73
N HIS A 355 12.64 3.02 0.45
CA HIS A 355 13.61 2.31 1.28
C HIS A 355 13.67 2.85 2.71
N ARG A 356 13.63 4.18 2.88
CA ARG A 356 13.58 4.81 4.21
C ARG A 356 12.26 4.49 4.92
N LYS A 357 11.12 4.56 4.23
CA LYS A 357 9.81 4.23 4.81
C LYS A 357 9.71 2.77 5.24
N ASP A 358 10.26 1.84 4.46
CA ASP A 358 10.22 0.40 4.79
C ASP A 358 11.05 0.03 6.02
N ARG A 359 12.02 0.87 6.39
CA ARG A 359 12.85 0.74 7.60
C ARG A 359 12.37 1.62 8.75
N TYR A 360 11.46 2.56 8.47
CA TYR A 360 10.88 3.42 9.47
C TYR A 360 10.09 2.58 10.47
N LYS A 361 10.22 2.93 11.74
CA LYS A 361 9.41 2.41 12.83
C LYS A 361 8.90 3.62 13.57
N ALA A 362 7.58 3.75 13.65
CA ALA A 362 6.98 4.69 14.59
C ALA A 362 7.50 4.32 16.00
N ASN A 363 8.13 5.29 16.65
CA ASN A 363 8.63 5.15 18.02
C ASN A 363 7.49 5.30 19.02
#